data_AF-A0A929DTP3-F1
#
_entry.id   AF-A0A929DTP3-F1
#
_cell.length_a   1.000
_cell.length_b   1.000
_cell.length_c   1.000
_cell.angle_alpha   90.00
_cell.angle_beta   90.00
_cell.angle_gamma   90.00
#
_symmetry.space_group_name_H-M   'P 1'
#
loop_
_entity.id
_entity.type
_entity.pdbx_description
1 polymer ?
#
loop_
_entity_poly.entity_id
_entity_poly.type
_entity_poly.pdbx_seq_one_letter_code
_entity_poly.pdbx_strand_id
1 'polypeptide(L)'
;MFLRFLQKIVSFGVDETMEQATVNRAKRINYYYLILITMLTLSILYSYLTGISSLDLINGIVLALTLAAFLFIPVGRRSNLSSLLVLVLTTLIILNAYLFNLGVASVLILAFYLVFPLLAVSMNGKHGIYIPIVLGLTTVVLNSIPQLETAIHLDLYNALLFFTTYALVVAVSIYVERTNRELLAKLKESRTQVENEMLEKDEFISRLSHKLRTSLSNIALINSLVHDERLSYEQQELMETLKASTNLLIKDVNNIVEIASPGIVDYKRSITSYDLSSVLEESISILKSGGSSMEDIS
;
A
#
# COMPACT_ATOMS: atom_id res chain seq x y z
N MET A 1 -18.67 26.25 -4.36
CA MET A 1 -19.84 25.63 -3.69
C MET A 1 -20.07 24.18 -4.16
N PHE A 2 -20.13 23.93 -5.47
CA PHE A 2 -20.30 22.59 -6.07
C PHE A 2 -19.27 21.53 -5.63
N LEU A 3 -17.98 21.88 -5.60
CA LEU A 3 -16.90 20.94 -5.22
C LEU A 3 -17.06 20.40 -3.79
N ARG A 4 -17.48 21.24 -2.84
CA ARG A 4 -17.72 20.86 -1.44
C ARG A 4 -18.95 19.96 -1.29
N PHE A 5 -19.99 20.22 -2.09
CA PHE A 5 -21.18 19.37 -2.12
C PHE A 5 -20.88 17.99 -2.71
N LEU A 6 -20.10 17.94 -3.80
CA LEU A 6 -19.64 16.70 -4.42
C LEU A 6 -18.77 15.88 -3.45
N GLN A 7 -17.85 16.53 -2.73
CA GLN A 7 -17.06 15.87 -1.69
C GLN A 7 -17.93 15.25 -0.58
N LYS A 8 -19.00 15.94 -0.16
CA LYS A 8 -19.91 15.47 0.89
C LYS A 8 -20.72 14.25 0.47
N ILE A 9 -21.11 14.18 -0.81
CA ILE A 9 -21.82 13.03 -1.38
C ILE A 9 -20.86 11.86 -1.60
N VAL A 10 -19.64 12.13 -2.06
CA VAL A 10 -18.62 11.10 -2.27
C VAL A 10 -18.14 10.49 -0.93
N SER A 11 -18.18 11.24 0.16
CA SER A 11 -17.94 10.74 1.52
C SER A 11 -19.17 10.10 2.17
N PHE A 12 -20.29 9.94 1.46
CA PHE A 12 -21.50 9.35 2.04
C PHE A 12 -21.26 7.89 2.44
N GLY A 13 -21.63 7.56 3.68
CA GLY A 13 -21.43 6.22 4.26
C GLY A 13 -20.00 5.92 4.69
N VAL A 14 -19.12 6.93 4.76
CA VAL A 14 -17.75 6.84 5.32
C VAL A 14 -17.75 7.41 6.73
N ASP A 15 -17.21 6.66 7.69
CA ASP A 15 -17.04 7.08 9.09
C ASP A 15 -15.57 7.50 9.34
N GLU A 16 -15.33 8.47 10.22
CA GLU A 16 -13.99 8.98 10.55
C GLU A 16 -13.12 7.92 11.25
N THR A 17 -13.75 6.89 11.81
CA THR A 17 -13.10 5.73 12.43
C THR A 17 -12.54 4.71 11.43
N MET A 18 -12.82 4.88 10.14
CA MET A 18 -12.44 3.91 9.10
C MET A 18 -11.01 4.09 8.62
N GLU A 19 -10.31 2.97 8.39
CA GLU A 19 -8.98 2.97 7.79
C GLU A 19 -9.00 3.69 6.42
N GLN A 20 -7.99 4.52 6.16
CA GLN A 20 -7.90 5.38 4.97
C GLN A 20 -8.00 4.62 3.64
N ALA A 21 -7.54 3.36 3.61
CA ALA A 21 -7.71 2.47 2.46
C ALA A 21 -9.18 2.14 2.17
N THR A 22 -9.97 1.89 3.22
CA THR A 22 -11.41 1.59 3.12
C THR A 22 -12.19 2.85 2.73
N VAL A 23 -11.80 4.01 3.26
CA VAL A 23 -12.33 5.33 2.86
C VAL A 23 -12.13 5.55 1.37
N ASN A 24 -10.90 5.38 0.87
CA ASN A 24 -10.57 5.59 -0.54
C ASN A 24 -11.33 4.63 -1.46
N ARG A 25 -11.49 3.36 -1.05
CA ARG A 25 -12.29 2.39 -1.78
C ARG A 25 -13.77 2.79 -1.82
N ALA A 26 -14.34 3.23 -0.71
CA ALA A 26 -15.74 3.67 -0.64
C ALA A 26 -15.99 4.90 -1.52
N LYS A 27 -15.08 5.89 -1.48
CA LYS A 27 -15.14 7.07 -2.36
C LYS A 27 -15.14 6.69 -3.83
N ARG A 28 -14.28 5.75 -4.27
CA ARG A 28 -14.28 5.25 -5.66
C ARG A 28 -15.63 4.67 -6.05
N ILE A 29 -16.23 3.81 -5.22
CA ILE A 29 -17.54 3.22 -5.48
C ILE A 29 -18.62 4.30 -5.57
N ASN A 30 -18.59 5.30 -4.69
CA ASN A 30 -19.53 6.43 -4.72
C ASN A 30 -19.39 7.26 -6.00
N TYR A 31 -18.17 7.47 -6.52
CA TYR A 31 -17.99 8.11 -7.83
C TYR A 31 -18.66 7.32 -8.95
N TYR A 32 -18.58 5.99 -8.95
CA TYR A 32 -19.26 5.18 -9.95
C TYR A 32 -20.78 5.25 -9.84
N TYR A 33 -21.34 5.20 -8.63
CA TYR A 33 -22.77 5.45 -8.43
C TYR A 33 -23.18 6.81 -9.00
N LEU A 34 -22.40 7.86 -8.76
CA LEU A 34 -22.69 9.19 -9.29
C LEU A 34 -22.62 9.23 -10.81
N ILE A 35 -21.60 8.63 -11.42
CA ILE A 35 -21.49 8.55 -12.89
C ILE A 35 -22.66 7.76 -13.47
N LEU A 36 -23.08 6.67 -12.82
CA LEU A 36 -24.19 5.84 -13.28
C LEU A 36 -25.52 6.60 -13.18
N ILE A 37 -25.75 7.29 -12.07
CA ILE A 37 -26.94 8.14 -11.86
C ILE A 37 -26.97 9.26 -12.90
N THR A 38 -25.85 9.97 -13.12
CA THR A 38 -25.82 11.04 -14.11
C THR A 38 -26.05 10.52 -15.53
N MET A 39 -25.42 9.40 -15.90
CA MET A 39 -25.65 8.74 -17.19
C MET A 39 -27.12 8.35 -17.40
N LEU A 40 -27.75 7.73 -16.40
CA LEU A 40 -29.16 7.34 -16.47
C LEU A 40 -30.09 8.56 -16.55
N THR A 41 -29.83 9.61 -15.77
CA THR A 41 -30.64 10.84 -15.84
C THR A 41 -30.52 11.53 -17.21
N LEU A 42 -29.32 11.57 -17.79
CA LEU A 42 -29.10 12.10 -19.14
C LEU A 42 -29.76 11.22 -20.21
N SER A 43 -29.73 9.89 -20.03
CA SER A 43 -30.38 8.95 -20.94
C SER A 43 -31.90 9.12 -20.96
N ILE A 44 -32.54 9.25 -19.80
CA ILE A 44 -33.98 9.51 -19.69
C ILE A 44 -34.32 10.89 -20.27
N LEU A 45 -33.49 11.91 -20.02
CA LEU A 45 -33.70 13.23 -20.60
C LEU A 45 -33.60 13.22 -22.14
N TYR A 46 -32.60 12.52 -22.69
CA TYR A 46 -32.44 12.37 -24.14
C TYR A 46 -33.63 11.64 -24.78
N SER A 47 -34.11 10.59 -24.12
CA SER A 47 -35.28 9.84 -24.53
C SER A 47 -36.55 10.70 -24.56
N TYR A 48 -36.77 11.51 -23.53
CA TYR A 48 -37.87 12.48 -23.48
C TYR A 48 -37.81 13.50 -24.62
N LEU A 49 -36.61 13.99 -24.97
CA LEU A 49 -36.40 14.96 -26.05
C LEU A 49 -36.61 14.34 -27.44
N THR A 50 -36.27 13.07 -27.63
CA THR A 50 -36.38 12.37 -28.92
C THR A 50 -37.71 11.64 -29.10
N GLY A 51 -38.52 11.53 -28.05
CA GLY A 51 -39.84 10.87 -28.06
C GLY A 51 -39.77 9.33 -28.03
N ILE A 52 -38.61 8.74 -27.72
CA ILE A 52 -38.38 7.29 -27.75
C ILE A 52 -38.77 6.65 -26.41
N SER A 53 -40.06 6.50 -26.17
CA SER A 53 -40.60 6.09 -24.85
C SER A 53 -40.39 4.61 -24.46
N SER A 54 -39.82 3.77 -25.33
CA SER A 54 -39.79 2.31 -25.15
C SER A 54 -38.93 1.83 -23.97
N LEU A 55 -37.93 2.61 -23.52
CA LEU A 55 -37.00 2.19 -22.46
C LEU A 55 -36.99 3.10 -21.22
N ASP A 56 -37.82 4.15 -21.18
CA ASP A 56 -37.87 5.08 -20.04
C ASP A 56 -38.30 4.41 -18.75
N LEU A 57 -39.21 3.43 -18.83
CA LEU A 57 -39.63 2.65 -17.67
C LEU A 57 -38.48 1.79 -17.12
N ILE A 58 -37.73 1.11 -17.98
CA ILE A 58 -36.60 0.27 -17.56
C ILE A 58 -35.48 1.14 -16.98
N ASN A 59 -35.08 2.20 -17.68
CA ASN A 59 -34.07 3.14 -17.20
C ASN A 59 -34.49 3.82 -15.90
N GLY A 60 -35.77 4.17 -15.75
CA GLY A 60 -36.35 4.72 -14.53
C GLY A 60 -36.30 3.74 -13.36
N ILE A 61 -36.65 2.46 -13.58
CA ILE A 61 -36.54 1.40 -12.57
C ILE A 61 -35.07 1.21 -12.16
N VAL A 62 -34.16 1.14 -13.12
CA VAL A 62 -32.73 0.96 -12.83
C VAL A 62 -32.16 2.19 -12.10
N LEU A 63 -32.59 3.40 -12.44
CA LEU A 63 -32.22 4.62 -11.72
C LEU A 63 -32.73 4.58 -10.27
N ALA A 64 -33.98 4.18 -10.05
CA ALA A 64 -34.57 4.04 -8.73
C ALA A 64 -33.83 2.98 -7.89
N LEU A 65 -33.49 1.83 -8.48
CA LEU A 65 -32.68 0.79 -7.84
C LEU A 65 -31.26 1.28 -7.51
N THR A 66 -30.65 2.05 -8.41
CA THR A 66 -29.32 2.63 -8.22
C THR A 66 -29.32 3.64 -7.07
N LEU A 67 -30.33 4.51 -7.01
CA LEU A 67 -30.52 5.47 -5.92
C LEU A 67 -30.82 4.77 -4.59
N ALA A 68 -31.67 3.74 -4.60
CA ALA A 68 -31.96 2.94 -3.41
C ALA A 68 -30.70 2.23 -2.91
N ALA A 69 -29.92 1.62 -3.81
CA ALA A 69 -28.65 0.99 -3.44
C ALA A 69 -27.65 2.00 -2.86
N PHE A 70 -27.58 3.21 -3.43
CA PHE A 70 -26.72 4.29 -2.94
C PHE A 70 -27.13 4.78 -1.53
N LEU A 71 -28.44 4.92 -1.27
CA LEU A 71 -28.95 5.46 -0.01
C LEU A 71 -29.04 4.41 1.11
N PHE A 72 -29.54 3.21 0.82
CA PHE A 72 -29.85 2.20 1.84
C PHE A 72 -28.68 1.24 2.12
N ILE A 73 -27.67 1.17 1.23
CA ILE A 73 -26.52 0.28 1.40
C ILE A 73 -25.25 1.13 1.58
N PRO A 74 -24.98 1.63 2.80
CA PRO A 74 -23.83 2.48 3.05
C PRO A 74 -22.53 1.74 2.73
N VAL A 75 -21.78 2.31 1.79
CA VAL A 75 -20.60 1.69 1.17
C VAL A 75 -19.49 1.38 2.19
N GLY A 76 -19.41 2.14 3.28
CA GLY A 76 -18.41 1.93 4.33
C GLY A 76 -18.51 0.56 5.02
N ARG A 77 -19.72 0.05 5.29
CA ARG A 77 -19.88 -1.24 6.00
C ARG A 77 -19.97 -2.45 5.06
N ARG A 78 -20.44 -2.28 3.83
CA ARG A 78 -20.70 -3.38 2.87
C ARG A 78 -20.09 -3.13 1.49
N SER A 79 -18.84 -2.67 1.45
CA SER A 79 -18.15 -2.27 0.21
C SER A 79 -18.17 -3.30 -0.92
N ASN A 80 -18.05 -4.60 -0.62
CA ASN A 80 -18.11 -5.67 -1.62
C ASN A 80 -19.51 -5.83 -2.25
N LEU A 81 -20.57 -5.68 -1.45
CA LEU A 81 -21.95 -5.78 -1.95
C LEU A 81 -22.31 -4.54 -2.76
N SER A 82 -21.97 -3.35 -2.26
CA SER A 82 -22.25 -2.10 -2.97
C SER A 82 -21.52 -2.04 -4.32
N SER A 83 -20.27 -2.50 -4.40
CA SER A 83 -19.54 -2.54 -5.67
C SER A 83 -20.10 -3.58 -6.64
N LEU A 84 -20.48 -4.76 -6.16
CA LEU A 84 -21.10 -5.79 -6.99
C LEU A 84 -22.43 -5.28 -7.58
N LEU A 85 -23.26 -4.62 -6.78
CA LEU A 85 -24.53 -4.05 -7.23
C LEU A 85 -24.33 -3.00 -8.34
N VAL A 86 -23.38 -2.08 -8.20
CA VAL A 86 -23.07 -1.11 -9.28
C VAL A 86 -22.70 -1.84 -10.57
N LEU A 87 -21.84 -2.85 -10.47
CA LEU A 87 -21.37 -3.57 -11.66
C LEU A 87 -22.49 -4.36 -12.32
N VAL A 88 -23.35 -5.02 -11.55
CA VAL A 88 -24.52 -5.73 -12.09
C VAL A 88 -25.51 -4.75 -12.72
N LEU A 89 -25.83 -3.63 -12.07
CA LEU A 89 -26.73 -2.61 -12.62
C LEU A 89 -26.16 -2.02 -13.92
N THR A 90 -24.87 -1.69 -13.94
CA THR A 90 -24.18 -1.23 -15.16
C THR A 90 -24.21 -2.28 -16.26
N THR A 91 -24.00 -3.56 -15.92
CA THR A 91 -24.09 -4.69 -16.85
C THR A 91 -25.48 -4.79 -17.47
N LEU A 92 -26.54 -4.68 -16.66
CA LEU A 92 -27.93 -4.71 -17.13
C LEU A 92 -28.23 -3.55 -18.08
N ILE A 93 -27.73 -2.34 -17.78
CA ILE A 93 -27.90 -1.17 -18.66
C ILE A 93 -27.20 -1.38 -19.99
N ILE A 94 -25.95 -1.82 -19.97
CA ILE A 94 -25.17 -2.08 -21.19
C ILE A 94 -25.85 -3.16 -22.04
N LEU A 95 -26.32 -4.24 -21.40
CA LEU A 95 -27.04 -5.32 -22.07
C LEU A 95 -28.37 -4.84 -22.66
N ASN A 96 -29.11 -4.02 -21.92
CA ASN A 96 -30.36 -3.43 -22.40
C ASN A 96 -30.11 -2.50 -23.61
N ALA A 97 -29.10 -1.64 -23.54
CA ALA A 97 -28.70 -0.77 -24.66
C ALA A 97 -28.26 -1.57 -25.90
N TYR A 98 -27.67 -2.76 -25.72
CA TYR A 98 -27.34 -3.66 -26.83
C TYR A 98 -28.58 -4.34 -27.43
N LEU A 99 -29.55 -4.71 -26.60
CA LEU A 99 -30.77 -5.43 -27.00
C LEU A 99 -31.84 -4.55 -27.64
N PHE A 100 -31.82 -3.25 -27.36
CA PHE A 100 -32.79 -2.30 -27.86
C PHE A 100 -32.03 -1.14 -28.52
N ASN A 101 -31.87 -1.24 -29.84
CA ASN A 101 -31.17 -0.25 -30.66
C ASN A 101 -31.97 1.07 -30.69
N LEU A 102 -31.68 1.94 -29.74
CA LEU A 102 -32.38 3.18 -29.39
C LEU A 102 -32.29 4.33 -30.42
N GLY A 103 -31.82 4.09 -31.64
CA GLY A 103 -31.53 5.17 -32.60
C GLY A 103 -30.33 6.05 -32.24
N VAL A 104 -29.66 5.77 -31.11
CA VAL A 104 -28.30 6.23 -30.82
C VAL A 104 -27.35 5.52 -31.79
N ALA A 105 -26.29 6.20 -32.24
CA ALA A 105 -25.25 5.56 -33.04
C ALA A 105 -24.74 4.31 -32.30
N SER A 106 -25.04 3.12 -32.83
CA SER A 106 -24.65 1.82 -32.28
C SER A 106 -23.16 1.74 -31.91
N VAL A 107 -22.32 2.46 -32.66
CA VAL A 107 -20.90 2.67 -32.41
C VAL A 107 -20.60 3.21 -31.01
N LEU A 108 -21.38 4.17 -30.50
CA LEU A 108 -21.18 4.78 -29.20
C LEU A 108 -21.50 3.82 -28.06
N ILE A 109 -22.58 3.02 -28.20
CA ILE A 109 -22.94 1.97 -27.23
C ILE A 109 -21.81 0.93 -27.16
N LEU A 110 -21.31 0.49 -28.31
CA LEU A 110 -20.20 -0.47 -28.40
C LEU A 110 -18.90 0.09 -27.81
N ALA A 111 -18.63 1.40 -27.97
CA ALA A 111 -17.47 2.04 -27.37
C ALA A 111 -17.54 2.03 -25.83
N PHE A 112 -18.69 2.38 -25.23
CA PHE A 112 -18.90 2.28 -23.79
C PHE A 112 -18.83 0.84 -23.29
N TYR A 113 -19.33 -0.11 -24.08
CA TYR A 113 -19.23 -1.53 -23.81
C TYR A 113 -17.77 -1.99 -23.68
N LEU A 114 -16.89 -1.54 -24.58
CA LEU A 114 -15.46 -1.88 -24.55
C LEU A 114 -14.73 -1.33 -23.32
N VAL A 115 -15.16 -0.19 -22.77
CA VAL A 115 -14.52 0.41 -21.58
C VAL A 115 -14.92 -0.31 -20.29
N PHE A 116 -16.07 -0.97 -20.27
CA PHE A 116 -16.65 -1.57 -19.06
C PHE A 116 -15.74 -2.59 -18.33
N PRO A 117 -15.01 -3.51 -18.99
CA PRO A 117 -14.11 -4.44 -18.29
C PRO A 117 -13.05 -3.75 -17.44
N LEU A 118 -12.51 -2.62 -17.92
CA LEU A 118 -11.52 -1.84 -17.18
C LEU A 118 -12.12 -1.25 -15.89
N LEU A 119 -13.35 -0.74 -15.98
CA LEU A 119 -14.08 -0.19 -14.83
C LEU A 119 -14.40 -1.29 -13.81
N ALA A 120 -14.86 -2.45 -14.29
CA ALA A 120 -15.21 -3.58 -13.44
C ALA A 120 -14.02 -4.09 -12.62
N VAL A 121 -12.87 -4.24 -13.26
CA VAL A 121 -11.64 -4.67 -12.60
C VAL A 121 -11.10 -3.61 -11.65
N SER A 122 -11.13 -2.32 -12.04
CA SER A 122 -10.72 -1.21 -11.16
C SER A 122 -11.49 -1.16 -9.83
N MET A 123 -12.76 -1.58 -9.82
CA MET A 123 -13.60 -1.55 -8.62
C MET A 123 -13.39 -2.72 -7.67
N ASN A 124 -13.38 -3.95 -8.19
CA ASN A 124 -13.40 -5.19 -7.38
C ASN A 124 -12.17 -6.09 -7.58
N GLY A 125 -11.19 -5.62 -8.34
CA GLY A 125 -9.97 -6.34 -8.63
C GLY A 125 -10.28 -7.73 -9.20
N LYS A 126 -9.73 -8.78 -8.59
CA LYS A 126 -9.92 -10.17 -9.00
C LYS A 126 -11.39 -10.59 -9.19
N HIS A 127 -12.30 -10.14 -8.33
CA HIS A 127 -13.72 -10.52 -8.43
C HIS A 127 -14.47 -9.71 -9.51
N GLY A 128 -13.93 -8.54 -9.88
CA GLY A 128 -14.48 -7.70 -10.94
C GLY A 128 -14.30 -8.29 -12.33
N ILE A 129 -13.38 -9.25 -12.51
CA ILE A 129 -13.05 -9.88 -13.81
C ILE A 129 -14.20 -10.78 -14.30
N TYR A 130 -14.92 -11.45 -13.40
CA TYR A 130 -15.94 -12.42 -13.79
C TYR A 130 -17.15 -11.77 -14.48
N ILE A 131 -17.53 -10.56 -14.04
CA ILE A 131 -18.70 -9.84 -14.56
C ILE A 131 -18.58 -9.52 -16.07
N PRO A 132 -17.50 -8.87 -16.57
CA PRO A 132 -17.33 -8.62 -18.00
C PRO A 132 -17.18 -9.91 -18.81
N ILE A 133 -16.57 -10.97 -18.26
CA ILE A 133 -16.49 -12.26 -18.96
C ILE A 133 -17.90 -12.83 -19.20
N VAL A 134 -18.74 -12.85 -18.17
CA VAL A 134 -20.13 -13.32 -18.27
C VAL A 134 -20.93 -12.45 -19.23
N LEU A 135 -20.76 -11.12 -19.15
CA LEU A 135 -21.40 -10.16 -20.05
C LEU A 135 -21.00 -10.42 -21.52
N GLY A 136 -19.70 -10.56 -21.81
CA GLY A 136 -19.20 -10.85 -23.15
C GLY A 136 -19.74 -12.18 -23.71
N LEU A 137 -19.71 -13.26 -22.92
CA LEU A 137 -20.28 -14.55 -23.32
C LEU A 137 -21.79 -14.44 -23.61
N THR A 138 -22.52 -13.73 -22.76
CA THR A 138 -23.95 -13.49 -22.95
C THR A 138 -24.20 -12.73 -24.27
N THR A 139 -23.39 -11.73 -24.59
CA THR A 139 -23.52 -10.97 -25.83
C THR A 139 -23.14 -11.77 -27.07
N VAL A 140 -22.18 -12.70 -27.00
CA VAL A 140 -21.91 -13.66 -28.10
C VAL A 140 -23.14 -14.51 -28.38
N VAL A 141 -23.78 -15.04 -27.34
CA VAL A 141 -25.01 -15.84 -27.47
C VAL A 141 -26.14 -15.01 -28.07
N LEU A 142 -26.37 -13.80 -27.56
CA LEU A 142 -27.42 -12.91 -28.06
C LEU A 142 -27.20 -12.49 -29.51
N ASN A 143 -25.96 -12.20 -29.91
CA ASN A 143 -25.62 -11.88 -31.30
C ASN A 143 -25.87 -13.06 -32.25
N SER A 144 -25.83 -14.29 -31.75
CA SER A 144 -26.09 -15.51 -32.54
C SER A 144 -27.57 -15.82 -32.73
N ILE A 145 -28.48 -15.09 -32.07
CA ILE A 145 -29.94 -15.30 -32.16
C ILE A 145 -30.55 -14.20 -33.04
N PRO A 146 -30.69 -14.41 -34.36
CA PRO A 146 -31.17 -13.40 -35.31
C PRO A 146 -32.64 -12.99 -35.11
N GLN A 147 -33.37 -13.61 -34.18
CA GLN A 147 -34.80 -13.40 -33.94
C GLN A 147 -35.08 -12.17 -33.04
N LEU A 148 -34.06 -11.49 -32.51
CA LEU A 148 -34.24 -10.27 -31.72
C LEU A 148 -34.20 -9.02 -32.61
N GLU A 149 -35.29 -8.72 -33.31
CA GLU A 149 -35.36 -7.60 -34.28
C GLU A 149 -34.91 -6.23 -33.73
N THR A 150 -34.98 -6.02 -32.41
CA THR A 150 -34.56 -4.77 -31.76
C THR A 150 -33.08 -4.71 -31.40
N ALA A 151 -32.36 -5.82 -31.39
CA ALA A 151 -30.98 -5.88 -30.90
C ALA A 151 -29.97 -5.44 -31.95
N ILE A 152 -28.81 -4.95 -31.49
CA ILE A 152 -27.68 -4.67 -32.35
C ILE A 152 -27.17 -5.99 -32.91
N HIS A 153 -27.42 -6.24 -34.19
CA HIS A 153 -26.88 -7.37 -34.91
C HIS A 153 -25.60 -6.95 -35.60
N LEU A 154 -24.49 -7.54 -35.16
CA LEU A 154 -23.20 -7.36 -35.80
C LEU A 154 -23.02 -8.43 -36.87
N ASP A 155 -22.77 -8.02 -38.10
CA ASP A 155 -22.31 -8.94 -39.15
C ASP A 155 -21.02 -9.63 -38.73
N LEU A 156 -20.70 -10.77 -39.37
CA LEU A 156 -19.55 -11.61 -39.02
C LEU A 156 -18.24 -10.82 -38.87
N TYR A 157 -17.97 -9.87 -39.77
CA TYR A 157 -16.77 -9.02 -39.71
C TYR A 157 -16.76 -8.12 -38.46
N ASN A 158 -17.86 -7.42 -38.18
CA ASN A 158 -17.98 -6.53 -37.04
C ASN A 158 -18.02 -7.29 -35.71
N ALA A 159 -18.63 -8.48 -35.69
CA ALA A 159 -18.64 -9.37 -34.53
C ALA A 159 -17.22 -9.85 -34.20
N LEU A 160 -16.46 -10.32 -35.20
CA LEU A 160 -15.06 -10.72 -35.00
C LEU A 160 -14.21 -9.57 -34.47
N LEU A 161 -14.32 -8.37 -35.07
CA LEU A 161 -13.59 -7.19 -34.61
C LEU A 161 -13.97 -6.82 -33.16
N PHE A 162 -15.26 -6.77 -32.86
CA PHE A 162 -15.74 -6.40 -31.53
C PHE A 162 -15.32 -7.40 -30.46
N PHE A 163 -15.55 -8.70 -30.66
CA PHE A 163 -15.22 -9.71 -29.65
C PHE A 163 -13.72 -9.91 -29.47
N THR A 164 -12.91 -9.78 -30.53
CA THR A 164 -11.44 -9.80 -30.41
C THR A 164 -10.93 -8.59 -29.63
N THR A 165 -11.45 -7.39 -29.91
CA THR A 165 -11.13 -6.17 -29.16
C THR A 165 -11.58 -6.28 -27.71
N TYR A 166 -12.79 -6.78 -27.47
CA TYR A 166 -13.33 -6.98 -26.12
C TYR A 166 -12.47 -7.96 -25.32
N ALA A 167 -12.08 -9.09 -25.92
CA ALA A 167 -11.19 -10.06 -25.31
C ALA A 167 -9.81 -9.45 -24.98
N LEU A 168 -9.27 -8.61 -25.86
CA LEU A 168 -8.02 -7.88 -25.61
C LEU A 168 -8.17 -6.93 -24.42
N VAL A 169 -9.25 -6.15 -24.35
CA VAL A 169 -9.49 -5.23 -23.22
C VAL A 169 -9.65 -5.99 -21.90
N VAL A 170 -10.33 -7.14 -21.91
CA VAL A 170 -10.42 -8.03 -20.73
C VAL A 170 -9.03 -8.53 -20.33
N ALA A 171 -8.20 -8.97 -21.29
CA ALA A 171 -6.84 -9.42 -21.02
C ALA A 171 -5.95 -8.32 -20.44
N VAL A 172 -6.01 -7.11 -21.00
CA VAL A 172 -5.31 -5.92 -20.48
C VAL A 172 -5.79 -5.60 -19.06
N SER A 173 -7.11 -5.66 -18.81
CA SER A 173 -7.67 -5.41 -17.49
C SER A 173 -7.15 -6.41 -16.45
N ILE A 174 -7.04 -7.70 -16.81
CA ILE A 174 -6.45 -8.74 -15.96
C ILE A 174 -4.96 -8.46 -15.68
N TYR A 175 -4.21 -8.06 -16.71
CA TYR A 175 -2.79 -7.73 -16.58
C TYR A 175 -2.55 -6.53 -15.65
N VAL A 176 -3.35 -5.47 -15.80
CA VAL A 176 -3.29 -4.28 -14.95
C VAL A 176 -3.56 -4.65 -13.48
N GLU A 177 -4.57 -5.47 -13.21
CA GLU A 177 -4.87 -5.91 -11.84
C GLU A 177 -3.74 -6.73 -11.23
N ARG A 178 -3.12 -7.64 -11.99
CA ARG A 178 -1.97 -8.43 -11.52
C ARG A 178 -0.78 -7.53 -11.17
N THR A 179 -0.42 -6.65 -12.09
CA THR A 179 0.69 -5.69 -11.91
C THR A 179 0.44 -4.80 -10.68
N ASN A 180 -0.80 -4.30 -10.51
CA ASN A 180 -1.14 -3.45 -9.39
C ASN A 180 -1.07 -4.20 -8.05
N ARG A 181 -1.48 -5.48 -8.01
CA ARG A 181 -1.33 -6.32 -6.82
C ARG A 181 0.13 -6.54 -6.44
N GLU A 182 0.98 -6.85 -7.41
CA GLU A 182 2.41 -7.05 -7.18
C GLU A 182 3.08 -5.77 -6.70
N LEU A 183 2.74 -4.62 -7.31
CA LEU A 183 3.26 -3.32 -6.89
C LEU A 183 2.84 -2.99 -5.45
N LEU A 184 1.58 -3.22 -5.09
CA LEU A 184 1.09 -3.02 -3.73
C LEU A 184 1.77 -3.96 -2.72
N ALA A 185 2.05 -5.20 -3.10
CA ALA A 185 2.77 -6.14 -2.25
C ALA A 185 4.21 -5.67 -1.99
N LYS A 186 4.93 -5.26 -3.04
CA LYS A 186 6.29 -4.71 -2.93
C LYS A 186 6.35 -3.43 -2.10
N LEU A 187 5.38 -2.53 -2.29
CA LEU A 187 5.29 -1.31 -1.47
C LEU A 187 5.06 -1.63 0.00
N LYS A 188 4.20 -2.61 0.31
CA LYS A 188 3.96 -3.04 1.69
C LYS A 188 5.22 -3.65 2.31
N GLU A 189 5.92 -4.49 1.57
CA GLU A 189 7.17 -5.12 2.01
C GLU A 189 8.25 -4.08 2.30
N SER A 190 8.52 -3.18 1.35
CA SER A 190 9.50 -2.09 1.52
C SER A 190 9.15 -1.19 2.70
N ARG A 191 7.86 -0.85 2.88
CA ARG A 191 7.41 -0.07 4.03
C ARG A 191 7.65 -0.81 5.36
N THR A 192 7.35 -2.10 5.40
CA THR A 192 7.56 -2.93 6.61
C THR A 192 9.06 -3.02 6.95
N GLN A 193 9.91 -3.13 5.93
CA GLN A 193 11.36 -3.12 6.13
C GLN A 193 11.85 -1.81 6.75
N VAL A 194 11.43 -0.66 6.20
CA VAL A 194 11.79 0.66 6.74
C VAL A 194 11.26 0.83 8.17
N GLU A 195 10.03 0.41 8.45
CA GLU A 195 9.46 0.47 9.80
C GLU A 195 10.27 -0.39 10.80
N ASN A 196 10.72 -1.57 10.39
CA ASN A 196 11.58 -2.42 11.22
C ASN A 196 12.96 -1.78 11.47
N GLU A 197 13.62 -1.26 10.42
CA GLU A 197 14.90 -0.56 10.54
C GLU A 197 14.80 0.66 11.47
N MET A 198 13.68 1.40 11.40
CA MET A 198 13.41 2.52 12.30
C MET A 198 13.24 2.06 13.75
N LEU A 199 12.50 0.97 13.99
CA LEU A 199 12.30 0.41 15.34
C LEU A 199 13.63 -0.07 15.94
N GLU A 200 14.46 -0.76 15.18
CA GLU A 200 15.79 -1.19 15.62
C GLU A 200 16.69 -0.01 15.98
N LYS A 201 16.66 1.06 15.16
CA LYS A 201 17.40 2.29 15.43
C LYS A 201 16.90 2.97 16.71
N ASP A 202 15.59 3.08 16.90
CA ASP A 202 15.00 3.73 18.08
C ASP A 202 15.32 2.94 19.36
N GLU A 203 15.27 1.60 19.30
CA GLU A 203 15.67 0.74 20.41
C GLU A 203 17.17 0.91 20.74
N PHE A 204 18.01 0.95 19.71
CA PHE A 204 19.44 1.21 19.87
C PHE A 204 19.71 2.56 20.56
N ILE A 205 19.09 3.65 20.09
CA ILE A 205 19.25 5.00 20.66
C ILE A 205 18.73 5.06 22.10
N SER A 206 17.64 4.37 22.41
CA SER A 206 17.10 4.28 23.77
C SER A 206 18.08 3.57 24.72
N ARG A 207 18.58 2.40 24.32
CA ARG A 207 19.59 1.63 25.07
C ARG A 207 20.86 2.46 25.29
N LEU A 208 21.32 3.14 24.25
CA LEU A 208 22.48 4.03 24.30
C LEU A 208 22.26 5.19 25.28
N SER A 209 21.14 5.89 25.17
CA SER A 209 20.81 7.04 26.03
C SER A 209 20.79 6.64 27.51
N HIS A 210 20.27 5.46 27.82
CA HIS A 210 20.27 4.93 29.18
C HIS A 210 21.68 4.67 29.71
N LYS A 211 22.54 4.06 28.88
CA LYS A 211 23.94 3.79 29.24
C LYS A 211 24.76 5.06 29.41
N LEU A 212 24.61 6.03 28.50
CA LEU A 212 25.28 7.34 28.59
C LEU A 212 24.83 8.11 29.83
N ARG A 213 23.53 8.09 30.17
CA ARG A 213 23.03 8.71 31.40
C ARG A 213 23.65 8.08 32.63
N THR A 214 23.67 6.74 32.70
CA THR A 214 24.22 6.01 33.86
C THR A 214 25.71 6.29 34.04
N SER A 215 26.49 6.24 32.96
CA SER A 215 27.93 6.52 33.00
C SER A 215 28.25 7.99 33.31
N LEU A 216 27.49 8.95 32.76
CA LEU A 216 27.60 10.37 33.12
C LEU A 216 27.23 10.63 34.59
N SER A 217 26.17 10.00 35.09
CA SER A 217 25.77 10.11 36.50
C SER A 217 26.83 9.54 37.44
N ASN A 218 27.47 8.42 37.09
CA ASN A 218 28.58 7.86 37.87
C ASN A 218 29.80 8.80 37.88
N ILE A 219 30.14 9.39 36.73
CA ILE A 219 31.25 10.36 36.64
C ILE A 219 30.97 11.60 37.48
N ALA A 220 29.74 12.14 37.42
CA ALA A 220 29.34 13.30 38.21
C ALA A 220 29.36 13.03 39.73
N LEU A 221 28.86 11.86 40.16
CA LEU A 221 28.90 11.41 41.55
C LEU A 221 30.34 11.37 42.07
N ILE A 222 31.25 10.74 41.33
CA ILE A 222 32.63 10.60 41.77
C ILE A 222 33.37 11.95 41.76
N ASN A 223 33.14 12.79 40.75
CA ASN A 223 33.72 14.14 40.73
C ASN A 223 33.28 15.00 41.93
N SER A 224 32.04 14.81 42.42
CA SER A 224 31.54 15.48 43.63
C SER A 224 32.21 14.99 44.93
N LEU A 225 32.83 13.82 44.92
CA LEU A 225 33.48 13.19 46.09
C LEU A 225 35.01 13.42 46.14
N VAL A 226 35.61 13.94 45.06
CA VAL A 226 37.08 14.08 44.88
C VAL A 226 37.60 15.48 45.26
N HIS A 227 36.82 16.32 45.95
CA HIS A 227 37.17 17.72 46.25
C HIS A 227 38.10 17.95 47.46
N ASP A 228 38.62 16.91 48.13
CA ASP A 228 39.50 17.08 49.30
C ASP A 228 40.95 16.61 49.03
N GLU A 229 41.92 17.46 49.36
CA GLU A 229 43.32 17.44 48.86
C GLU A 229 44.22 16.30 49.40
N ARG A 230 43.67 15.27 50.04
CA ARG A 230 44.41 14.04 50.41
C ARG A 230 43.56 12.79 50.18
N LEU A 231 43.82 12.11 49.07
CA LEU A 231 43.09 10.92 48.64
C LEU A 231 43.25 9.76 49.65
N SER A 232 42.19 9.47 50.41
CA SER A 232 41.99 8.25 51.21
C SER A 232 41.92 7.00 50.31
N TYR A 233 42.10 5.79 50.88
CA TYR A 233 41.96 4.51 50.19
C TYR A 233 40.59 4.36 49.49
N GLU A 234 39.52 4.87 50.11
CA GLU A 234 38.16 4.90 49.56
C GLU A 234 38.01 5.85 48.36
N GLN A 235 38.79 6.95 48.32
CA GLN A 235 38.78 7.87 47.19
C GLN A 235 39.59 7.33 45.99
N GLN A 236 40.53 6.42 46.24
CA GLN A 236 41.29 5.72 45.21
C GLN A 236 40.40 4.69 44.47
N GLU A 237 39.56 3.96 45.21
CA GLU A 237 38.54 3.04 44.64
C GLU A 237 37.45 3.80 43.84
N LEU A 238 37.05 4.99 44.32
CA LEU A 238 36.19 5.90 43.57
C LEU A 238 36.85 6.34 42.25
N MET A 239 38.15 6.67 42.26
CA MET A 239 38.89 7.05 41.05
C MET A 239 38.99 5.88 40.04
N GLU A 240 39.16 4.64 40.50
CA GLU A 240 39.11 3.45 39.64
C GLU A 240 37.72 3.24 39.04
N THR A 241 36.66 3.45 39.81
CA THR A 241 35.27 3.38 39.34
C THR A 241 34.96 4.44 38.28
N LEU A 242 35.56 5.64 38.40
CA LEU A 242 35.45 6.72 37.41
C LEU A 242 36.18 6.35 36.12
N LYS A 243 37.38 5.78 36.25
CA LYS A 243 38.15 5.27 35.10
C LYS A 243 37.39 4.17 34.36
N ALA A 244 36.78 3.23 35.09
CA ALA A 244 35.94 2.18 34.51
C ALA A 244 34.68 2.74 33.82
N SER A 245 33.99 3.69 34.44
CA SER A 245 32.78 4.34 33.88
C SER A 245 33.11 5.16 32.62
N THR A 246 34.26 5.83 32.60
CA THR A 246 34.75 6.59 31.43
C THR A 246 35.11 5.65 30.28
N ASN A 247 35.78 4.52 30.56
CA ASN A 247 36.08 3.51 29.55
C ASN A 247 34.81 2.86 28.97
N LEU A 248 33.79 2.64 29.80
CA LEU A 248 32.46 2.19 29.35
C LEU A 248 31.80 3.21 28.41
N LEU A 249 31.84 4.50 28.77
CA LEU A 249 31.33 5.58 27.92
C LEU A 249 32.05 5.64 26.57
N ILE A 250 33.38 5.54 26.55
CA ILE A 250 34.19 5.51 25.31
C ILE A 250 33.79 4.32 24.44
N LYS A 251 33.60 3.14 25.04
CA LYS A 251 33.17 1.94 24.32
C LYS A 251 31.77 2.11 23.73
N ASP A 252 30.82 2.64 24.50
CA ASP A 252 29.46 2.88 24.01
C ASP A 252 29.45 3.93 22.88
N VAL A 253 30.27 4.98 22.96
CA VAL A 253 30.42 5.98 21.88
C VAL A 253 31.03 5.35 20.61
N ASN A 254 32.04 4.50 20.74
CA ASN A 254 32.62 3.81 19.59
C ASN A 254 31.62 2.89 18.89
N ASN A 255 30.76 2.19 19.66
CA ASN A 255 29.68 1.38 19.09
C ASN A 255 28.67 2.23 18.27
N ILE A 256 28.48 3.51 18.59
CA ILE A 256 27.64 4.43 17.79
C ILE A 256 28.25 4.66 16.41
N VAL A 257 29.57 4.90 16.35
CA VAL A 257 30.28 5.19 15.10
C VAL A 257 30.23 3.99 14.15
N GLU A 258 30.38 2.78 14.69
CA GLU A 258 30.35 1.54 13.93
C GLU A 258 28.99 1.26 13.28
N ILE A 259 27.89 1.63 13.95
CA ILE A 259 26.51 1.44 13.47
C ILE A 259 26.03 2.59 12.58
N ALA A 260 26.44 3.84 12.86
CA ALA A 260 26.05 5.02 12.07
C ALA A 260 26.74 5.09 10.71
N SER A 261 27.77 4.28 10.49
CA SER A 261 28.47 4.15 9.21
C SER A 261 28.97 2.72 9.03
N PRO A 262 28.07 1.77 8.70
CA PRO A 262 28.48 0.40 8.40
C PRO A 262 29.31 0.43 7.10
N GLY A 263 30.63 0.44 7.25
CA GLY A 263 31.58 0.58 6.13
C GLY A 263 32.55 1.76 6.23
N ILE A 264 32.37 2.69 7.18
CA ILE A 264 33.40 3.67 7.58
C ILE A 264 34.00 3.25 8.92
N VAL A 265 34.33 1.97 9.06
CA VAL A 265 35.56 1.66 9.81
C VAL A 265 36.67 1.89 8.80
N ASP A 266 36.96 3.17 8.53
CA ASP A 266 38.28 3.53 8.08
C ASP A 266 39.19 3.15 9.27
N TYR A 267 39.58 1.87 9.30
CA TYR A 267 40.84 1.52 9.90
C TYR A 267 41.80 2.42 9.17
N LYS A 268 42.12 3.57 9.77
CA LYS A 268 43.41 4.23 9.56
C LYS A 268 44.42 3.13 9.84
N ARG A 269 44.74 2.35 8.81
CA ARG A 269 46.00 1.66 8.66
C ARG A 269 46.98 2.81 8.65
N SER A 270 47.38 3.26 9.83
CA SER A 270 48.65 3.91 9.98
C SER A 270 49.65 2.84 9.54
N ILE A 271 50.05 2.92 8.27
CA ILE A 271 51.20 2.17 7.78
C ILE A 271 52.39 2.82 8.48
N THR A 272 52.65 2.39 9.70
CA THR A 272 53.85 2.69 10.45
C THR A 272 54.82 1.56 10.20
N SER A 273 56.07 1.88 9.85
CA SER A 273 57.15 0.90 9.83
C SER A 273 57.26 0.28 11.22
N TYR A 274 57.04 -1.03 11.34
CA TYR A 274 57.21 -1.76 12.60
C TYR A 274 58.19 -2.91 12.38
N ASP A 275 58.98 -3.20 13.39
CA ASP A 275 59.85 -4.37 13.39
C ASP A 275 59.03 -5.60 13.79
N LEU A 276 58.79 -6.48 12.81
CA LEU A 276 58.04 -7.71 12.98
C LEU A 276 58.67 -8.59 14.08
N SER A 277 59.99 -8.54 14.26
CA SER A 277 60.71 -9.33 15.26
C SER A 277 60.34 -8.89 16.68
N SER A 278 60.30 -7.57 16.92
CA SER A 278 59.92 -7.02 18.23
C SER A 278 58.48 -7.35 18.60
N VAL A 279 57.55 -7.29 17.63
CA VAL A 279 56.13 -7.62 17.87
C VAL A 279 55.95 -9.11 18.17
N LEU A 280 56.72 -9.98 17.50
CA LEU A 280 56.72 -11.42 17.77
C LEU A 280 57.33 -11.73 19.14
N GLU A 281 58.43 -11.09 19.51
CA GLU A 281 59.04 -11.25 20.84
C GLU A 281 58.11 -10.78 21.96
N GLU A 282 57.42 -9.66 21.76
CA GLU A 282 56.45 -9.13 22.72
C GLU A 282 55.23 -10.05 22.85
N SER A 283 54.73 -10.59 21.72
CA SER A 283 53.63 -11.56 21.72
C SER A 283 54.01 -12.88 22.41
N ILE A 284 55.23 -13.36 22.18
CA ILE A 284 55.77 -14.57 22.84
C ILE A 284 56.01 -14.30 24.33
N SER A 285 56.47 -13.10 24.70
CA SER A 285 56.65 -12.67 26.10
C SER A 285 55.32 -12.65 26.85
N ILE A 286 54.27 -12.09 26.25
CA ILE A 286 52.91 -12.06 26.82
C ILE A 286 52.35 -13.47 26.97
N LEU A 287 52.55 -14.34 25.97
CA LEU A 287 52.12 -15.74 26.05
C LEU A 287 52.90 -16.53 27.11
N LYS A 288 54.18 -16.20 27.35
CA LYS A 288 54.98 -16.81 28.41
C LYS A 288 54.60 -16.28 29.80
N SER A 289 54.29 -14.99 29.95
CA SER A 289 53.84 -14.43 31.23
C SER A 289 52.44 -14.88 31.62
N GLY A 290 51.59 -15.22 30.64
CA GLY A 290 50.31 -15.90 30.87
C GLY A 290 50.42 -17.40 31.17
N GLY A 291 51.60 -18.02 30.96
CA GLY A 291 51.85 -19.44 31.23
C GLY A 291 52.45 -19.73 32.61
N SER A 292 53.06 -18.75 33.29
CA SER A 292 53.72 -18.95 34.59
C SER A 292 52.76 -18.93 35.79
N SER A 293 51.45 -18.73 35.58
CA SER A 293 50.43 -18.79 36.64
C SER A 293 49.70 -20.14 36.72
N MET A 294 50.10 -21.14 35.91
CA MET A 294 49.44 -22.45 35.86
C MET A 294 50.31 -23.64 36.31
N GLU A 295 51.57 -23.43 36.70
CA GLU A 295 52.51 -24.52 37.03
C GLU A 295 52.79 -24.71 38.54
N ASP A 296 52.18 -23.91 39.43
CA ASP A 296 52.30 -24.04 40.90
C ASP A 296 51.07 -24.69 41.57
N ILE A 297 50.30 -25.51 40.84
CA ILE A 297 49.26 -26.37 41.42
C ILE A 297 49.51 -27.83 40.99
N SER A 298 50.51 -28.47 41.60
CA SER A 298 50.54 -29.93 41.79
C SER A 298 51.24 -30.27 43.11
#